data_AF-A0ABC9YBW7-F1
#
_entry.id   AF-A0ABC9YBW7-F1
#
_cell.length_a   1.000
_cell.length_b   1.000
_cell.length_c   1.000
_cell.angle_alpha   90.00
_cell.angle_beta   90.00
_cell.angle_gamma   90.00
#
_symmetry.space_group_name_H-M   'P 1'
#
loop_
_entity.id
_entity.type
_entity.pdbx_description
1 polymer ?
#
loop_
_entity_poly.entity_id
_entity_poly.type
_entity_poly.pdbx_seq_one_letter_code
_entity_poly.pdbx_strand_id
1 'polypeptide(L)'
;MELHLGMDEEPTKSLWVRIKGRAGAGDITVGVCYRPPDQGDQADEALYRQIGAASCSQVLVLMGDFNHPDICWRDNAAERKQSRKFLECVDDNFLLQVTEEPTRRGAMLDLVLTNKEGLEGHVKLKGSLGCRDHEMVEFRILRAARRAHSKLTALDFRRADFGLLRDLLGRIPWDKALEGRGAQDSWLIFKGHLLQAQERCIPIKRKSSKNARRPPWMNKDLPGKVK
;
A
#
# COMPACT_ATOMS: atom_id res chain seq x y z
N MET A 1 17.89 -0.44 20.61
CA MET A 1 17.17 0.80 20.30
C MET A 1 18.18 1.69 19.64
N GLU A 2 18.08 1.89 18.33
CA GLU A 2 18.99 2.78 17.59
C GLU A 2 18.16 4.00 17.21
N LEU A 3 18.40 5.11 17.90
CA LEU A 3 17.86 6.42 17.56
C LEU A 3 18.80 7.04 16.53
N HIS A 4 18.39 7.07 15.26
CA HIS A 4 19.05 7.92 14.28
C HIS A 4 18.47 9.33 14.45
N LEU A 5 19.14 10.16 15.25
CA LEU A 5 18.92 11.60 15.25
C LEU A 5 19.78 12.18 14.12
N GLY A 6 19.16 12.41 12.96
CA GLY A 6 19.77 13.23 11.92
C GLY A 6 19.89 14.66 12.44
N MET A 7 21.12 15.14 12.64
CA MET A 7 21.39 16.42 13.29
C MET A 7 21.25 17.66 12.37
N ASP A 8 20.70 17.50 11.16
CA ASP A 8 20.61 18.57 10.13
C ASP A 8 19.19 18.80 9.58
N GLU A 9 18.16 18.13 10.11
CA GLU A 9 16.77 18.38 9.70
C GLU A 9 16.03 19.21 10.76
N GLU A 10 15.14 20.10 10.29
CA GLU A 10 14.19 20.78 11.18
C GLU A 10 13.46 19.75 12.07
N PRO A 11 13.16 20.11 13.33
CA PRO A 11 12.59 19.17 14.28
C PRO A 11 11.17 18.79 13.86
N THR A 12 11.04 17.66 13.17
CA THR A 12 9.76 17.00 12.96
C THR A 12 9.28 16.41 14.29
N LYS A 13 8.01 16.59 14.62
CA LYS A 13 7.39 15.95 15.80
C LYS A 13 6.98 14.52 15.46
N SER A 14 7.98 13.67 15.22
CA SER A 14 7.84 12.27 14.82
C SER A 14 8.68 11.34 15.70
N LEU A 15 8.20 10.12 15.91
CA LEU A 15 8.91 9.05 16.58
C LEU A 15 8.84 7.79 15.72
N TRP A 16 10.00 7.16 15.48
CA TRP A 16 10.12 5.99 14.63
C TRP A 16 10.70 4.81 15.41
N VAL A 17 10.03 3.66 15.33
CA VAL A 17 10.44 2.43 16.00
C VAL A 17 10.48 1.29 15.00
N ARG A 18 11.60 0.57 14.95
CA ARG A 18 11.74 -0.65 14.15
C ARG A 18 11.45 -1.88 15.00
N ILE A 19 10.39 -2.60 14.66
CA ILE A 19 9.99 -3.86 15.28
C ILE A 19 10.60 -5.00 14.48
N LYS A 20 11.64 -5.63 15.04
CA LYS A 20 12.33 -6.74 14.38
C LYS A 20 11.43 -7.95 14.15
N GLY A 21 11.58 -8.59 13.00
CA GLY A 21 10.96 -9.87 12.69
C GLY A 21 11.64 -11.07 13.35
N ARG A 22 10.86 -12.12 13.58
CA ARG A 22 11.42 -13.46 13.80
C ARG A 22 11.97 -13.98 12.48
N ALA A 23 12.90 -14.94 12.52
CA ALA A 23 13.57 -15.48 11.33
C ALA A 23 12.58 -15.80 10.18
N GLY A 24 12.70 -15.03 9.08
CA GLY A 24 11.89 -15.17 7.87
C GLY A 24 10.66 -14.25 7.77
N ALA A 25 10.33 -13.48 8.82
CA ALA A 25 9.40 -12.36 8.75
C ALA A 25 10.20 -11.05 8.65
N GLY A 26 9.80 -10.16 7.73
CA GLY A 26 10.43 -8.84 7.61
C GLY A 26 10.23 -7.98 8.85
N ASP A 27 11.11 -6.99 9.00
CA ASP A 27 10.97 -5.92 9.99
C ASP A 27 9.76 -5.04 9.63
N ILE A 28 9.17 -4.44 10.66
CA ILE A 28 8.11 -3.44 10.51
C ILE A 28 8.62 -2.15 11.14
N THR A 29 8.57 -1.06 10.39
CA THR A 29 8.78 0.28 10.94
C THR A 29 7.43 0.84 11.34
N VAL A 30 7.35 1.36 12.56
CA VAL A 30 6.18 2.04 13.11
C VAL A 30 6.56 3.49 13.35
N GLY A 31 5.85 4.41 12.70
CA GLY A 31 5.99 5.85 12.88
C GLY A 31 4.80 6.43 13.63
N VAL A 32 5.04 7.33 14.59
CA VAL A 32 4.02 8.17 15.19
C VAL A 32 4.37 9.62 14.91
N CYS A 33 3.44 10.37 14.31
CA CYS A 33 3.67 11.75 13.91
C CYS A 33 2.59 12.68 14.48
N TYR A 34 3.00 13.89 14.83
CA TYR A 34 2.08 15.00 15.10
C TYR A 34 2.49 16.18 14.23
N ARG A 35 1.68 16.52 13.23
CA ARG A 35 1.90 17.70 12.39
C ARG A 35 0.99 18.84 12.88
N PRO A 36 1.53 19.93 13.46
CA PRO A 36 0.74 21.10 13.85
C PRO A 36 -0.03 21.70 12.66
N PRO A 37 -1.21 22.29 12.89
CA PRO A 37 -2.03 22.86 11.82
C PRO A 37 -1.33 24.00 11.06
N ASP A 38 -0.48 24.75 11.74
CA ASP A 38 0.28 25.91 11.27
C ASP A 38 1.74 25.57 10.90
N GLN A 39 2.07 24.28 10.75
CA GLN A 39 3.41 23.85 10.36
C GLN A 39 3.79 24.42 8.98
N GLY A 40 5.02 24.89 8.84
CA GLY A 40 5.55 25.44 7.57
C GLY A 40 6.00 24.36 6.58
N ASP A 41 6.12 24.75 5.31
CA ASP A 41 6.47 23.86 4.19
C ASP A 41 7.79 23.08 4.42
N GLN A 42 8.80 23.69 5.03
CA GLN A 42 10.11 23.06 5.23
C GLN A 42 10.06 21.88 6.22
N ALA A 43 9.31 22.02 7.32
CA ALA A 43 9.12 20.96 8.29
C ALA A 43 8.23 19.83 7.74
N ASP A 44 7.24 20.17 6.90
CA ASP A 44 6.47 19.17 6.15
C ASP A 44 7.36 18.38 5.18
N GLU A 45 8.23 19.06 4.42
CA GLU A 45 9.15 18.40 3.49
C GLU A 45 10.13 17.46 4.22
N ALA A 46 10.64 17.85 5.39
CA ALA A 46 11.45 16.98 6.23
C ALA A 46 10.66 15.73 6.68
N LEU A 47 9.41 15.92 7.12
CA LEU A 47 8.53 14.81 7.49
C LEU A 47 8.30 13.86 6.30
N TYR A 48 8.06 14.39 5.10
CA TYR A 48 7.82 13.59 3.90
C TYR A 48 9.06 12.81 3.48
N ARG A 49 10.27 13.39 3.62
CA ARG A 49 11.53 12.66 3.41
C ARG A 49 11.69 11.50 4.40
N GLN A 50 11.33 11.68 5.67
CA GLN A 50 11.36 10.60 6.66
C GLN A 50 10.37 9.48 6.32
N ILE A 51 9.15 9.85 5.90
CA ILE A 51 8.14 8.89 5.43
C ILE A 51 8.68 8.09 4.24
N GLY A 52 9.28 8.77 3.25
CA GLY A 52 9.86 8.12 2.08
C GLY A 52 11.03 7.19 2.39
N ALA A 53 11.91 7.59 3.32
CA ALA A 53 12.99 6.74 3.77
C ALA A 53 12.46 5.47 4.48
N ALA A 54 11.40 5.61 5.28
CA ALA A 54 10.80 4.50 6.03
C ALA A 54 10.01 3.54 5.13
N SER A 55 9.31 4.04 4.11
CA SER A 55 8.49 3.26 3.17
C SER A 55 9.33 2.44 2.18
N CYS A 56 10.53 2.90 1.82
CA CYS A 56 11.34 2.38 0.71
C CYS A 56 11.77 0.90 0.85
N SER A 57 12.02 0.43 2.08
CA SER A 57 12.66 -0.89 2.29
C SER A 57 11.92 -1.84 3.23
N GLN A 58 10.92 -1.33 3.95
CA GLN A 58 10.24 -2.08 5.01
C GLN A 58 8.74 -1.86 4.96
N VAL A 59 8.03 -2.77 5.62
CA VAL A 59 6.63 -2.54 5.94
C VAL A 59 6.57 -1.34 6.89
N LEU A 60 5.78 -0.34 6.52
CA LEU A 60 5.56 0.85 7.31
C LEU A 60 4.11 0.85 7.83
N VAL A 61 3.97 1.13 9.13
CA VAL A 61 2.71 1.59 9.73
C VAL A 61 2.96 2.97 10.33
N LEU A 62 2.33 3.99 9.78
CA LEU A 62 2.47 5.38 10.20
C LEU A 62 1.15 5.83 10.81
N MET A 63 1.17 6.51 11.95
CA MET A 63 -0.05 6.96 12.62
C MET A 63 0.11 8.30 13.31
N GLY A 64 -1.00 8.99 13.52
CA GLY A 64 -1.06 10.20 14.34
C GLY A 64 -1.89 11.31 13.70
N ASP A 65 -1.79 12.51 14.26
CA ASP A 65 -2.60 13.67 13.83
C ASP A 65 -1.83 14.52 12.83
N PHE A 66 -2.35 14.57 11.60
CA PHE A 66 -1.73 15.30 10.49
C PHE A 66 -2.37 16.67 10.23
N ASN A 67 -3.47 17.02 10.89
CA ASN A 67 -4.14 18.32 10.74
C ASN A 67 -4.35 18.79 9.29
N HIS A 68 -4.79 17.88 8.41
CA HIS A 68 -5.20 18.20 7.03
C HIS A 68 -6.73 18.06 6.86
N PRO A 69 -7.54 19.00 7.38
CA PRO A 69 -9.01 18.87 7.40
C PRO A 69 -9.67 18.96 6.03
N ASP A 70 -8.99 19.53 5.03
CA ASP A 70 -9.50 19.76 3.67
C ASP A 70 -9.23 18.59 2.72
N ILE A 71 -8.70 17.47 3.21
CA ILE A 71 -8.53 16.26 2.41
C ILE A 71 -9.86 15.51 2.30
N CYS A 72 -10.32 15.31 1.07
CA CYS A 72 -11.34 14.34 0.73
C CYS A 72 -10.68 13.00 0.38
N TRP A 73 -10.66 12.08 1.33
CA TRP A 73 -10.10 10.73 1.14
C TRP A 73 -10.87 9.89 0.11
N ARG A 74 -12.16 10.18 -0.10
CA ARG A 74 -12.98 9.48 -1.11
C ARG A 74 -12.54 9.80 -2.54
N ASP A 75 -12.26 11.07 -2.79
CA ASP A 75 -11.92 11.59 -4.12
C ASP A 75 -10.41 11.75 -4.32
N ASN A 76 -9.62 11.38 -3.30
CA ASN A 76 -8.17 11.60 -3.21
C ASN A 76 -7.76 13.03 -3.60
N ALA A 77 -8.45 14.02 -3.04
CA ALA A 77 -8.30 15.43 -3.42
C ALA A 77 -8.20 16.33 -2.19
N ALA A 78 -7.56 17.49 -2.34
CA ALA A 78 -7.48 18.50 -1.30
C ALA A 78 -7.46 19.92 -1.88
N GLU A 79 -8.03 20.87 -1.15
CA GLU A 79 -8.13 22.26 -1.58
C GLU A 79 -6.80 23.00 -1.40
N ARG A 80 -6.13 22.80 -0.26
CA ARG A 80 -4.90 23.52 0.08
C ARG A 80 -3.69 22.86 -0.58
N LYS A 81 -2.75 23.70 -1.03
CA LYS A 81 -1.46 23.25 -1.59
C LYS A 81 -0.72 22.28 -0.67
N GLN A 82 -0.72 22.56 0.63
CA GLN A 82 -0.03 21.75 1.63
C GLN A 82 -0.63 20.35 1.77
N SER A 83 -1.96 20.27 1.86
CA SER A 83 -2.70 19.01 1.89
C SER A 83 -2.52 18.21 0.58
N ARG A 84 -2.41 18.88 -0.58
CA ARG A 84 -2.07 18.22 -1.84
C ARG A 84 -0.65 17.64 -1.85
N LYS A 85 0.35 18.37 -1.37
CA LYS A 85 1.72 17.84 -1.19
C LYS A 85 1.74 16.61 -0.28
N PHE A 86 0.93 16.61 0.78
CA PHE A 86 0.79 15.44 1.65
C PHE A 86 0.19 14.24 0.90
N LEU A 87 -0.87 14.44 0.11
CA LEU A 87 -1.45 13.38 -0.73
C LEU A 87 -0.44 12.85 -1.75
N GLU A 88 0.32 13.72 -2.41
CA GLU A 88 1.43 13.33 -3.30
C GLU A 88 2.44 12.44 -2.56
N CYS A 89 2.83 12.83 -1.33
CA CYS A 89 3.71 12.00 -0.50
C CYS A 89 3.08 10.65 -0.14
N VAL A 90 1.78 10.59 0.15
CA VAL A 90 1.07 9.33 0.44
C VAL A 90 1.09 8.43 -0.79
N ASP A 91 0.76 8.97 -1.96
CA ASP A 91 0.68 8.25 -3.23
C ASP A 91 2.06 7.76 -3.71
N ASP A 92 3.08 8.63 -3.68
CA ASP A 92 4.46 8.31 -4.09
C ASP A 92 5.07 7.18 -3.25
N ASN A 93 4.58 7.01 -2.02
CA ASN A 93 5.03 6.01 -1.07
C ASN A 93 4.10 4.79 -0.96
N PHE A 94 3.09 4.71 -1.84
CA PHE A 94 2.09 3.63 -1.87
C PHE A 94 1.41 3.42 -0.51
N LEU A 95 1.18 4.50 0.23
CA LEU A 95 0.55 4.45 1.54
C LEU A 95 -0.97 4.44 1.39
N LEU A 96 -1.60 3.55 2.13
CA LEU A 96 -3.05 3.39 2.19
C LEU A 96 -3.55 3.88 3.53
N GLN A 97 -4.57 4.72 3.51
CA GLN A 97 -5.32 5.11 4.68
C GLN A 97 -6.26 3.99 5.11
N VAL A 98 -6.16 3.55 6.37
CA VAL A 98 -6.97 2.45 6.91
C VAL A 98 -8.10 2.90 7.84
N THR A 99 -8.14 4.16 8.26
CA THR A 99 -9.28 4.69 9.02
C THR A 99 -10.41 5.07 8.08
N GLU A 100 -11.61 4.54 8.32
CA GLU A 100 -12.79 4.81 7.48
C GLU A 100 -13.70 5.92 8.06
N GLU A 101 -13.64 6.16 9.37
CA GLU A 101 -14.50 7.14 10.04
C GLU A 101 -13.72 8.40 10.46
N PRO A 102 -14.37 9.58 10.46
CA PRO A 102 -13.76 10.81 10.95
C PRO A 102 -13.37 10.72 12.43
N THR A 103 -12.26 11.35 12.80
CA THR A 103 -11.71 11.26 14.16
C THR A 103 -11.92 12.54 14.98
N ARG A 104 -12.34 13.65 14.34
CA ARG A 104 -12.65 14.92 15.01
C ARG A 104 -13.69 15.72 14.25
N ARG A 105 -14.88 15.92 14.84
CA ARG A 105 -15.95 16.81 14.32
C ARG A 105 -16.27 16.61 12.83
N GLY A 106 -16.24 15.37 12.33
CA GLY A 106 -16.52 15.06 10.92
C GLY A 106 -15.32 15.16 9.98
N ALA A 107 -14.13 15.56 10.46
CA ALA A 107 -12.88 15.52 9.73
C ALA A 107 -12.00 14.34 10.15
N MET A 108 -11.30 13.74 9.20
CA MET A 108 -10.33 12.68 9.43
C MET A 108 -8.93 13.30 9.54
N LEU A 109 -8.51 13.58 10.78
CA LEU A 109 -7.22 14.23 11.08
C LEU A 109 -6.20 13.24 11.62
N ASP A 110 -6.69 12.28 12.40
CA ASP A 110 -5.89 11.18 12.94
C ASP A 110 -5.90 10.06 11.91
N LEU A 111 -4.74 9.81 11.30
CA LEU A 111 -4.58 8.89 10.18
C LEU A 111 -3.83 7.65 10.63
N VAL A 112 -4.10 6.53 9.96
CA VAL A 112 -3.28 5.33 10.04
C VAL A 112 -2.95 4.90 8.62
N LEU A 113 -1.70 5.12 8.21
CA LEU A 113 -1.20 4.89 6.88
C LEU A 113 -0.31 3.64 6.83
N THR A 114 -0.44 2.81 5.80
CA THR A 114 0.39 1.60 5.63
C THR A 114 0.72 1.33 4.17
N ASN A 115 1.94 0.87 3.88
CA ASN A 115 2.33 0.45 2.52
C ASN A 115 2.04 -1.04 2.23
N LYS A 116 1.27 -1.69 3.10
CA LYS A 116 0.95 -3.12 2.96
C LYS A 116 -0.47 -3.42 3.40
N GLU A 117 -1.27 -3.80 2.41
CA GLU A 117 -2.63 -4.34 2.57
C GLU A 117 -2.63 -5.64 3.39
N GLY A 118 -3.70 -5.84 4.16
CA GLY A 118 -3.93 -7.05 4.96
C GLY A 118 -3.06 -7.15 6.21
N LEU A 119 -2.40 -6.07 6.63
CA LEU A 119 -1.81 -5.95 7.97
C LEU A 119 -2.86 -5.59 9.01
N GLU A 120 -3.97 -5.02 8.58
CA GLU A 120 -5.08 -4.62 9.42
C GLU A 120 -5.89 -5.83 9.92
N GLY A 121 -5.85 -6.05 11.23
CA GLY A 121 -6.92 -6.77 11.92
C GLY A 121 -7.86 -5.74 12.52
N HIS A 122 -9.11 -5.67 12.02
CA HIS A 122 -10.20 -4.82 12.52
C HIS A 122 -9.75 -3.45 13.09
N VAL A 123 -9.72 -2.41 12.25
CA VAL A 123 -9.70 -1.02 12.74
C VAL A 123 -11.07 -0.75 13.39
N LYS A 124 -11.06 -0.25 14.63
CA LYS A 124 -12.26 0.15 15.37
C LYS A 124 -12.03 1.51 15.99
N LEU A 125 -13.00 2.42 15.84
CA LEU A 125 -13.05 3.58 16.71
C LEU A 125 -13.61 3.16 18.07
N LYS A 126 -12.97 3.64 19.13
CA LYS A 126 -13.33 3.28 20.51
C LYS A 126 -14.05 4.41 21.26
N GLY A 127 -14.55 5.41 20.55
CA GLY A 127 -15.13 6.63 21.13
C GLY A 127 -14.07 7.54 21.73
N SER A 128 -14.51 8.61 22.42
CA SER A 128 -13.60 9.60 23.01
C SER A 128 -12.91 9.06 24.26
N LEU A 129 -11.60 9.32 24.36
CA LEU A 129 -10.83 9.05 25.57
C LEU A 129 -10.91 10.28 26.48
N GLY A 130 -11.96 10.32 27.32
CA GLY A 130 -12.25 11.47 28.19
C GLY A 130 -12.90 12.65 27.46
N CYS A 131 -12.73 13.86 28.00
CA CYS A 131 -13.35 15.11 27.51
C CYS A 131 -12.62 15.75 26.30
N ARG A 132 -12.06 14.95 25.38
CA ARG A 132 -11.36 15.48 24.19
C ARG A 132 -12.22 15.35 22.96
N ASP A 133 -12.02 16.26 22.02
CA ASP A 133 -12.70 16.34 20.73
C ASP A 133 -12.13 15.38 19.67
N HIS A 134 -11.14 14.56 20.04
CA HIS A 134 -10.59 13.49 19.22
C HIS A 134 -11.10 12.11 19.68
N GLU A 135 -11.41 11.25 18.71
CA GLU A 135 -11.78 9.87 18.92
C GLU A 135 -10.57 8.93 18.93
N MET A 136 -10.63 7.88 19.74
CA MET A 136 -9.58 6.88 19.83
C MET A 136 -9.64 5.92 18.65
N VAL A 137 -8.53 5.79 17.91
CA VAL A 137 -8.35 4.78 16.87
C VAL A 137 -7.67 3.55 17.46
N GLU A 138 -8.34 2.40 17.47
CA GLU A 138 -7.78 1.11 17.83
C GLU A 138 -7.58 0.25 16.57
N PHE A 139 -6.40 -0.31 16.38
CA PHE A 139 -6.14 -1.24 15.28
C PHE A 139 -5.12 -2.31 15.69
N ARG A 140 -5.10 -3.43 14.95
CA ARG A 140 -4.12 -4.50 15.16
C ARG A 140 -3.20 -4.62 13.97
N ILE A 141 -1.89 -4.65 14.25
CA ILE A 141 -0.86 -4.99 13.26
C ILE A 141 -0.70 -6.51 13.25
N LEU A 142 -1.33 -7.17 12.27
CA LEU A 142 -1.25 -8.61 12.10
C LEU A 142 0.08 -9.00 11.48
N ARG A 143 0.88 -9.80 12.21
CA ARG A 143 2.07 -10.42 11.66
C ARG A 143 1.73 -11.84 11.24
N ALA A 144 2.00 -12.17 9.98
CA ALA A 144 1.92 -13.56 9.54
C ALA A 144 2.92 -14.40 10.37
N ALA A 145 2.41 -15.21 11.32
CA ALA A 145 3.13 -16.38 11.79
C ALA A 145 3.42 -17.25 10.56
N ARG A 146 4.64 -17.80 10.45
CA ARG A 146 5.18 -18.57 9.32
C ARG A 146 4.14 -18.87 8.24
N ARG A 147 4.37 -18.42 6.99
CA ARG A 147 3.75 -19.09 5.84
C ARG A 147 4.03 -20.59 6.03
N ALA A 148 3.00 -21.35 6.42
CA ALA A 148 2.95 -22.77 6.09
C ALA A 148 3.33 -22.83 4.61
N HIS A 149 4.20 -23.75 4.22
CA HIS A 149 4.67 -23.86 2.85
C HIS A 149 3.45 -24.02 1.92
N SER A 150 2.86 -22.90 1.50
CA SER A 150 1.79 -22.90 0.55
C SER A 150 2.48 -23.29 -0.74
N LYS A 151 1.97 -24.34 -1.35
CA LYS A 151 2.36 -24.78 -2.68
C LYS A 151 1.97 -23.63 -3.62
N LEU A 152 2.81 -22.61 -3.72
CA LEU A 152 2.60 -21.43 -4.53
C LEU A 152 2.58 -21.89 -5.99
N THR A 153 1.38 -21.89 -6.55
CA THR A 153 1.12 -22.05 -7.97
C THR A 153 1.33 -20.70 -8.64
N ALA A 154 2.12 -20.68 -9.71
CA ALA A 154 2.33 -19.50 -10.54
C ALA A 154 2.13 -19.90 -12.00
N LEU A 155 1.67 -18.96 -12.83
CA LEU A 155 1.58 -19.18 -14.27
C LEU A 155 3.00 -19.35 -14.86
N ASP A 156 3.16 -20.32 -15.74
CA ASP A 156 4.42 -20.60 -16.42
C ASP A 156 4.42 -20.00 -17.82
N PHE A 157 4.61 -18.68 -17.89
CA PHE A 157 4.68 -17.94 -19.14
C PHE A 157 5.78 -18.43 -20.10
N ARG A 158 6.77 -19.19 -19.62
CA ARG A 158 7.79 -19.82 -20.49
C ARG A 158 7.20 -20.95 -21.34
N ARG A 159 6.11 -21.56 -20.88
CA ARG A 159 5.39 -22.64 -21.55
C ARG A 159 4.01 -22.20 -22.04
N ALA A 160 3.74 -20.89 -22.04
CA ALA A 160 2.49 -20.36 -22.54
C ALA A 160 2.39 -20.55 -24.05
N ASP A 161 1.22 -20.96 -24.51
CA ASP A 161 0.87 -20.92 -25.94
C ASP A 161 0.36 -19.52 -26.29
N PHE A 162 1.28 -18.64 -26.67
CA PHE A 162 0.93 -17.28 -27.07
C PHE A 162 0.20 -17.22 -28.42
N GLY A 163 0.31 -18.25 -29.26
CA GLY A 163 -0.44 -18.35 -30.51
C GLY A 163 -1.93 -18.56 -30.20
N LEU A 164 -2.23 -19.58 -29.40
CA LEU A 164 -3.59 -19.86 -28.96
C LEU A 164 -4.19 -18.70 -28.15
N LEU A 165 -3.40 -18.06 -27.28
CA LEU A 165 -3.86 -16.88 -26.52
C LEU A 165 -4.29 -15.74 -27.45
N ARG A 166 -3.49 -15.47 -28.48
CA ARG A 166 -3.80 -14.44 -29.49
C ARG A 166 -5.07 -14.80 -30.27
N ASP A 167 -5.21 -16.06 -30.67
CA ASP A 167 -6.38 -16.52 -31.42
C ASP A 167 -7.66 -16.41 -30.59
N LEU A 168 -7.62 -16.82 -29.31
CA LEU A 168 -8.78 -16.73 -28.42
C LEU A 168 -9.22 -15.29 -28.19
N LEU A 169 -8.27 -14.37 -28.01
CA LEU A 169 -8.57 -12.95 -27.83
C LEU A 169 -8.98 -12.27 -29.13
N GLY A 170 -8.39 -12.67 -30.26
CA GLY A 170 -8.69 -12.13 -31.59
C GLY A 170 -10.06 -12.53 -32.14
N ARG A 171 -10.64 -13.64 -31.65
CA ARG A 171 -11.99 -14.09 -32.03
C ARG A 171 -13.12 -13.35 -31.33
N ILE A 172 -12.81 -12.55 -30.31
CA ILE A 172 -13.82 -11.80 -29.55
C ILE A 172 -14.24 -10.58 -30.37
N PRO A 173 -15.54 -10.38 -30.64
CA PRO A 173 -16.03 -9.19 -31.33
C PRO A 173 -16.03 -8.00 -30.37
N TRP A 174 -14.84 -7.41 -30.13
CA TRP A 174 -14.62 -6.36 -29.13
C TRP A 174 -15.54 -5.15 -29.32
N ASP A 175 -15.78 -4.76 -30.57
CA ASP A 175 -16.68 -3.63 -30.88
C ASP A 175 -18.06 -3.83 -30.28
N LYS A 176 -18.63 -5.05 -30.38
CA LYS A 176 -19.93 -5.39 -29.79
C LYS A 176 -19.84 -5.64 -28.29
N ALA A 177 -18.74 -6.22 -27.82
CA ALA A 177 -18.57 -6.54 -26.41
C ALA A 177 -18.49 -5.27 -25.54
N LEU A 178 -17.93 -4.20 -26.10
CA LEU A 178 -17.66 -2.94 -25.41
C LEU A 178 -18.63 -1.80 -25.78
N GLU A 179 -19.51 -2.00 -26.77
CA GLU A 179 -20.47 -0.99 -27.24
C GLU A 179 -21.37 -0.46 -26.10
N GLY A 180 -21.44 0.87 -25.98
CA GLY A 180 -22.32 1.54 -25.02
C GLY A 180 -21.93 1.39 -23.55
N ARG A 181 -20.73 0.88 -23.24
CA ARG A 181 -20.26 0.64 -21.87
C ARG A 181 -19.28 1.70 -21.37
N GLY A 182 -19.37 2.01 -20.08
CA GLY A 182 -18.39 2.86 -19.40
C GLY A 182 -17.01 2.20 -19.27
N ALA A 183 -15.98 2.99 -18.96
CA ALA A 183 -14.60 2.50 -18.86
C ALA A 183 -14.43 1.34 -17.86
N GLN A 184 -15.10 1.42 -16.71
CA GLN A 184 -15.03 0.38 -15.68
C GLN A 184 -15.66 -0.94 -16.13
N ASP A 185 -16.84 -0.89 -16.74
CA ASP A 185 -17.54 -2.08 -17.25
C ASP A 185 -16.77 -2.71 -18.41
N SER A 186 -16.26 -1.88 -19.31
CA SER A 186 -15.39 -2.32 -20.42
C SER A 186 -14.13 -3.00 -19.91
N TRP A 187 -13.51 -2.47 -18.85
CA TRP A 187 -12.36 -3.09 -18.21
C TRP A 187 -12.68 -4.46 -17.60
N LEU A 188 -13.81 -4.60 -16.91
CA LEU A 188 -14.22 -5.87 -16.30
C LEU A 188 -14.45 -6.96 -17.36
N ILE A 189 -15.08 -6.61 -18.49
CA ILE A 189 -15.33 -7.52 -19.61
C ILE A 189 -14.01 -7.97 -20.25
N PHE A 190 -13.14 -7.01 -20.56
CA PHE A 190 -11.82 -7.29 -21.11
C PHE A 190 -11.02 -8.22 -20.18
N LYS A 191 -10.97 -7.88 -18.89
CA LYS A 191 -10.28 -8.67 -17.86
C LYS A 191 -10.85 -10.08 -17.77
N GLY A 192 -12.18 -10.23 -17.82
CA GLY A 192 -12.83 -11.54 -17.80
C GLY A 192 -12.38 -12.43 -18.96
N HIS A 193 -12.43 -11.92 -20.19
CA HIS A 193 -11.98 -12.65 -21.37
C HIS A 193 -10.49 -12.98 -21.34
N LEU A 194 -9.65 -12.03 -20.90
CA LEU A 194 -8.22 -12.25 -20.75
C LEU A 194 -7.91 -13.37 -19.76
N LEU A 195 -8.57 -13.39 -18.60
CA LEU A 195 -8.38 -14.43 -17.59
C LEU A 195 -8.82 -15.80 -18.10
N GLN A 196 -9.96 -15.89 -18.80
CA GLN A 196 -10.42 -17.14 -19.40
C GLN A 196 -9.45 -17.67 -20.45
N ALA A 197 -8.92 -16.80 -21.31
CA ALA A 197 -7.93 -17.20 -22.31
C ALA A 197 -6.60 -17.61 -21.65
N GLN A 198 -6.18 -16.88 -20.61
CA GLN A 198 -4.99 -17.19 -19.83
C GLN A 198 -5.05 -18.58 -19.17
N GLU A 199 -6.19 -18.95 -18.59
CA GLU A 199 -6.38 -20.28 -17.97
C GLU A 199 -6.22 -21.43 -18.96
N ARG A 200 -6.60 -21.22 -20.22
CA ARG A 200 -6.50 -22.23 -21.28
C ARG A 200 -5.12 -22.31 -21.91
N CYS A 201 -4.41 -21.19 -21.98
CA CYS A 201 -3.16 -21.10 -22.73
C CYS A 201 -1.91 -21.18 -21.87
N ILE A 202 -2.01 -20.91 -20.57
CA ILE A 202 -0.83 -20.78 -19.69
C ILE A 202 -0.87 -21.82 -18.58
N PRO A 203 0.01 -22.85 -18.64
CA PRO A 203 0.02 -23.89 -17.62
C PRO A 203 0.51 -23.33 -16.28
N ILE A 204 0.08 -23.96 -15.19
CA ILE A 204 0.48 -23.60 -13.83
C ILE A 204 1.73 -24.39 -13.44
N LYS A 205 2.80 -23.70 -13.02
CA LYS A 205 3.95 -24.32 -12.34
C LYS A 205 3.78 -24.27 -10.82
N ARG A 206 4.24 -25.35 -10.17
CA ARG A 206 4.40 -25.39 -8.72
C ARG A 206 5.80 -24.92 -8.35
N LYS A 207 5.93 -23.87 -7.53
CA LYS A 207 7.23 -23.49 -6.98
C LYS A 207 7.63 -24.46 -5.87
N SER A 208 8.82 -25.06 -5.99
CA SER A 208 9.42 -25.85 -4.90
C SER A 208 9.82 -24.93 -3.73
N SER A 209 9.91 -25.50 -2.52
CA SER A 209 10.20 -24.77 -1.27
C SER A 209 11.46 -23.90 -1.34
N LYS A 210 12.47 -24.30 -2.14
CA LYS A 210 13.70 -23.53 -2.37
C LYS A 210 13.45 -22.22 -3.15
N ASN A 211 12.45 -22.19 -4.03
CA ASN A 211 12.06 -21.01 -4.82
C ASN A 211 10.89 -20.21 -4.22
N ALA A 212 10.24 -20.74 -3.17
CA ALA A 212 9.12 -20.10 -2.48
C ALA A 212 9.51 -18.84 -1.67
N ARG A 213 10.81 -18.66 -1.41
CA ARG A 213 11.35 -17.45 -0.75
C ARG A 213 11.51 -16.26 -1.71
N ARG A 214 11.43 -16.48 -3.03
CA ARG A 214 11.59 -15.40 -4.03
C ARG A 214 10.21 -14.92 -4.52
N PRO A 215 10.03 -13.61 -4.72
CA PRO A 215 8.80 -13.06 -5.30
C PRO A 215 8.41 -13.76 -6.61
N PRO A 216 7.11 -13.85 -6.94
CA PRO A 216 6.62 -14.50 -8.16
C PRO A 216 7.32 -14.05 -9.46
N TRP A 217 7.64 -12.76 -9.55
CA TRP A 217 8.22 -12.09 -10.71
C TRP A 217 9.75 -12.23 -10.84
N MET A 218 10.45 -12.65 -9.78
CA MET A 218 11.92 -12.68 -9.75
C MET A 218 12.47 -13.98 -10.36
N ASN A 219 12.88 -13.92 -11.63
CA ASN A 219 13.62 -14.98 -12.33
C ASN A 219 15.15 -14.83 -12.16
N LYS A 220 15.90 -15.90 -12.47
CA LYS A 220 17.37 -15.93 -12.36
C LYS A 220 18.09 -14.93 -13.28
N ASP A 221 17.40 -14.40 -14.27
CA ASP A 221 17.97 -13.57 -15.35
C ASP A 221 17.92 -12.06 -15.06
N LEU A 222 17.20 -11.66 -14.01
CA LEU A 222 17.00 -10.26 -13.60
C LEU A 222 18.08 -9.65 -12.69
N PRO A 223 18.82 -10.40 -11.84
CA PRO A 223 19.77 -9.79 -10.89
C PRO A 223 20.95 -9.05 -11.52
N GLY A 224 21.19 -9.22 -12.83
CA GLY A 224 22.31 -8.57 -13.54
C GLY A 224 21.93 -7.35 -14.37
N LYS A 225 20.64 -6.95 -14.43
CA LYS A 225 20.16 -5.91 -15.35
C LYS A 225 19.55 -4.67 -14.68
N VAL A 226 19.47 -4.67 -13.35
CA VAL A 226 19.03 -3.49 -12.60
C VAL A 226 20.19 -3.05 -11.73
N LYS A 227 20.92 -2.04 -12.21
CA LYS A 227 21.82 -1.19 -11.42
C LYS A 227 21.15 0.16 -11.31
#